data_AF-A0A4Q1BUL2-F1
#
_entry.id   AF-A0A4Q1BUL2-F1
#
_cell.length_a   1.000
_cell.length_b   1.000
_cell.length_c   1.000
_cell.angle_alpha   90.00
_cell.angle_beta   90.00
_cell.angle_gamma   90.00
#
_symmetry.space_group_name_H-M   'P 1'
#
loop_
_entity.id
_entity.type
_entity.pdbx_description
1 polymer ?
#
loop_
_entity_poly.entity_id
_entity_poly.type
_entity_poly.pdbx_seq_one_letter_code
_entity_poly.pdbx_strand_id
1 'polypeptide(L)'
;MLRPRTTVTSPQPNHEPDTPMSHYPSRHGDDTPGLGYEWSPDTHTHAHTHEQSMNLDSDLTGKSPGNGRRSSGTDVRPLTGGLNGGIATRRGEKSMNLGLGLGLGGWQKKGKRSWRMGLSQRGWMILTGIIGITIFTKLILPTSTDHHVHTHESLLVPRDYLNNSKIDPAPFEFCPVFGPGDPIAARRGQLELLRSRLHLGTGARVQRVIQKAMSGAPVTISVLGGSISACVGAGEDPIDDRCYPAKFFTWWNSVFPHPANELTNGAQRKTDSAYYAYCNSHHMPDKTDLVLLEFDAADPNDPEWVQHFELLARSILVRPEMPAVIILGHFSPQVQAQNGFAGPELLHNVVAQFYDVPHISVKGVIYNDYLQKPDVARASYYNDPQHANAEGHELIADVLISYMMSQICSGWSTLQGYGFDVPDLGVEGDGTSSGPSLLGGVGLRKGIPGQQKGDGDSATNALTDRFSALRVPPMRLGDRPNDIQHFREIEPFCVAASDLINPLPRSLFYGSGWQIYHPPKGAVNEDRHYWQVFFLYIFRYAEQPTSRLRIPLKLGAGDVGIYFLQSPVDKPLGTVKCWVDDNSPGARELKGTAEVEDVIAT
;
A
#
# COMPACT_ATOMS: atom_id res chain seq x y z
N MET A 1 0.96 77.09 14.29
CA MET A 1 0.30 76.72 15.57
C MET A 1 1.02 75.52 16.16
N LEU A 2 1.69 75.76 17.29
CA LEU A 2 2.20 74.92 18.39
C LEU A 2 2.19 73.37 18.29
N ARG A 3 3.41 72.80 18.30
CA ARG A 3 4.03 71.72 19.16
C ARG A 3 3.31 71.38 20.51
N PRO A 4 3.79 70.43 21.38
CA PRO A 4 4.45 69.10 21.25
C PRO A 4 4.19 68.08 22.45
N ARG A 5 5.01 67.00 22.51
CA ARG A 5 5.70 66.35 23.68
C ARG A 5 5.09 65.18 24.52
N THR A 6 5.76 64.02 24.39
CA THR A 6 6.44 63.14 25.40
C THR A 6 6.24 63.31 26.92
N THR A 7 6.08 62.18 27.65
CA THR A 7 6.92 61.61 28.78
C THR A 7 6.21 60.38 29.40
N VAL A 8 6.82 59.17 29.43
CA VAL A 8 7.56 58.49 30.55
C VAL A 8 6.83 58.39 31.90
N THR A 9 6.53 57.16 32.35
CA THR A 9 6.67 56.70 33.77
C THR A 9 6.51 55.16 33.88
N SER A 10 7.38 54.52 34.67
CA SER A 10 7.31 53.14 35.18
C SER A 10 6.19 52.99 36.25
N PRO A 11 5.73 51.77 36.63
CA PRO A 11 6.37 51.05 37.76
C PRO A 11 6.26 49.49 37.77
N GLN A 12 7.16 48.82 38.50
CA GLN A 12 6.99 47.51 39.18
C GLN A 12 6.32 47.76 40.57
N PRO A 13 5.72 46.80 41.34
CA PRO A 13 6.12 45.38 41.46
C PRO A 13 5.02 44.31 41.76
N ASN A 14 5.47 43.05 41.79
CA ASN A 14 5.02 41.85 42.56
C ASN A 14 3.59 41.28 42.42
N HIS A 15 3.46 40.05 41.90
CA HIS A 15 3.32 38.82 42.70
C HIS A 15 3.34 37.54 41.83
N GLU A 16 4.10 36.55 42.27
CA GLU A 16 4.20 35.17 41.76
C GLU A 16 2.99 34.31 42.23
N PRO A 17 2.74 33.12 41.63
CA PRO A 17 3.26 31.92 42.30
C PRO A 17 3.73 30.75 41.39
N ASP A 18 4.81 30.11 41.86
CA ASP A 18 5.14 28.69 41.98
C ASP A 18 4.98 27.71 40.79
N THR A 19 6.14 27.25 40.29
CA THR A 19 6.35 25.87 39.78
C THR A 19 7.69 25.32 40.28
N PRO A 20 7.82 24.04 40.67
CA PRO A 20 9.09 23.49 41.11
C PRO A 20 9.80 22.68 40.01
N MET A 21 11.04 23.06 39.73
CA MET A 21 12.15 22.22 39.25
C MET A 21 13.27 22.41 40.29
N SER A 22 14.21 21.53 40.63
CA SER A 22 14.76 20.26 40.13
C SER A 22 15.75 19.78 41.22
N HIS A 23 16.22 18.53 41.18
CA HIS A 23 17.42 18.13 41.93
C HIS A 23 18.42 17.38 41.03
N TYR A 24 19.49 18.07 40.67
CA TYR A 24 20.83 17.52 40.45
C TYR A 24 21.80 18.38 41.27
N PRO A 25 22.73 17.81 42.04
CA PRO A 25 23.83 18.59 42.59
C PRO A 25 25.11 18.32 41.80
N SER A 26 25.76 19.41 41.42
CA SER A 26 27.19 19.48 41.12
C SER A 26 27.81 20.51 42.06
N ARG A 27 28.97 20.19 42.68
CA ARG A 27 30.01 21.18 43.04
C ARG A 27 31.31 20.57 43.58
N HIS A 28 32.42 21.09 43.02
CA HIS A 28 33.78 21.35 43.54
C HIS A 28 34.58 20.20 44.20
N GLY A 29 35.89 19.97 43.99
CA GLY A 29 37.00 20.78 43.47
C GLY A 29 38.02 21.03 44.59
N ASP A 30 39.17 20.32 44.61
CA ASP A 30 40.51 20.80 45.03
C ASP A 30 41.63 19.70 44.98
N ASP A 31 42.74 20.08 44.33
CA ASP A 31 44.20 19.79 44.49
C ASP A 31 44.82 18.46 45.03
N THR A 32 45.53 17.77 44.11
CA THR A 32 46.89 17.11 44.07
C THR A 32 47.57 16.42 45.30
N PRO A 33 48.67 15.62 45.15
CA PRO A 33 49.24 14.83 44.02
C PRO A 33 49.70 13.37 44.38
N GLY A 34 50.05 12.56 43.37
CA GLY A 34 51.13 11.55 43.50
C GLY A 34 50.87 10.13 42.95
N LEU A 35 51.93 9.56 42.32
CA LEU A 35 52.15 8.17 41.87
C LEU A 35 51.41 7.81 40.56
N GLY A 36 52.02 7.65 39.38
CA GLY A 36 53.34 7.14 39.03
C GLY A 36 53.24 5.64 38.75
N TYR A 37 53.11 5.23 37.48
CA TYR A 37 53.67 4.00 36.94
C TYR A 37 53.63 4.02 35.41
N GLU A 38 54.83 3.87 34.87
CA GLU A 38 55.27 3.89 33.49
C GLU A 38 55.41 2.44 33.01
N TRP A 39 55.05 2.14 31.76
CA TRP A 39 55.46 0.91 31.12
C TRP A 39 55.75 1.16 29.63
N SER A 40 57.05 1.30 29.35
CA SER A 40 57.65 1.21 28.01
C SER A 40 57.98 -0.26 27.69
N PRO A 41 57.89 -0.69 26.43
CA PRO A 41 58.48 -1.94 25.98
C PRO A 41 59.77 -1.69 25.16
N ASP A 42 60.87 -2.25 25.65
CA ASP A 42 62.09 -2.58 24.90
C ASP A 42 62.06 -4.12 24.69
N THR A 43 62.61 -4.78 23.68
CA THR A 43 63.28 -4.46 22.41
C THR A 43 63.55 -5.82 21.70
N HIS A 44 63.82 -5.77 20.37
CA HIS A 44 64.73 -6.65 19.61
C HIS A 44 64.29 -8.12 19.31
N THR A 45 64.51 -8.73 18.13
CA THR A 45 65.27 -8.38 16.90
C THR A 45 65.02 -9.43 15.80
N HIS A 46 65.37 -9.06 14.55
CA HIS A 46 65.74 -9.88 13.37
C HIS A 46 64.65 -10.71 12.68
N ALA A 47 64.65 -10.94 11.36
CA ALA A 47 65.25 -10.37 10.14
C ALA A 47 64.71 -11.27 9.01
N HIS A 48 64.39 -10.70 7.85
CA HIS A 48 64.76 -11.20 6.51
C HIS A 48 63.80 -10.75 5.40
N THR A 49 64.46 -10.24 4.37
CA THR A 49 64.09 -9.69 3.07
C THR A 49 63.69 -10.74 2.02
N HIS A 50 62.82 -10.34 1.09
CA HIS A 50 62.84 -10.52 -0.39
C HIS A 50 61.38 -10.49 -0.89
N GLU A 51 60.90 -9.50 -1.66
CA GLU A 51 61.27 -9.09 -3.02
C GLU A 51 61.10 -10.24 -4.05
N GLN A 52 60.01 -10.22 -4.82
CA GLN A 52 60.04 -10.00 -6.29
C GLN A 52 58.69 -10.28 -6.99
N SER A 53 58.39 -9.34 -7.87
CA SER A 53 57.53 -9.39 -9.05
C SER A 53 57.73 -10.61 -9.95
N MET A 54 56.67 -11.05 -10.65
CA MET A 54 56.70 -11.23 -12.11
C MET A 54 55.32 -11.55 -12.71
N ASN A 55 55.01 -10.84 -13.80
CA ASN A 55 54.01 -11.17 -14.82
C ASN A 55 54.28 -12.55 -15.45
N LEU A 56 53.25 -13.20 -15.99
CA LEU A 56 53.36 -13.87 -17.30
C LEU A 56 51.98 -14.16 -17.92
N ASP A 57 51.82 -13.71 -19.16
CA ASP A 57 50.85 -14.21 -20.14
C ASP A 57 51.05 -15.72 -20.43
N SER A 58 49.99 -16.44 -20.79
CA SER A 58 49.84 -17.07 -22.12
C SER A 58 48.68 -18.07 -22.20
N ASP A 59 47.89 -17.87 -23.26
CA ASP A 59 47.09 -18.82 -24.04
C ASP A 59 47.37 -20.31 -23.85
N LEU A 60 46.29 -21.12 -23.83
CA LEU A 60 46.24 -22.37 -24.59
C LEU A 60 44.81 -22.72 -25.03
N THR A 61 44.75 -23.27 -26.23
CA THR A 61 43.59 -23.52 -27.08
C THR A 61 42.99 -24.92 -26.89
N GLY A 62 41.71 -25.11 -27.22
CA GLY A 62 41.07 -26.43 -27.31
C GLY A 62 39.77 -26.41 -28.13
N LYS A 63 39.80 -26.99 -29.34
CA LYS A 63 38.72 -27.09 -30.34
C LYS A 63 37.86 -28.37 -30.19
N SER A 64 36.52 -28.21 -30.26
CA SER A 64 35.46 -28.95 -31.03
C SER A 64 35.37 -30.51 -31.06
N PRO A 65 34.32 -31.16 -31.64
CA PRO A 65 32.91 -30.81 -31.94
C PRO A 65 31.88 -31.97 -31.65
N GLY A 66 30.56 -31.76 -31.87
CA GLY A 66 29.60 -32.89 -31.90
C GLY A 66 28.10 -32.55 -32.14
N ASN A 67 27.61 -32.89 -33.34
CA ASN A 67 26.26 -32.68 -33.93
C ASN A 67 25.12 -33.60 -33.43
N GLY A 68 23.85 -33.18 -33.67
CA GLY A 68 22.70 -34.08 -33.96
C GLY A 68 21.29 -33.46 -33.75
N ARG A 69 20.69 -32.70 -34.68
CA ARG A 69 19.72 -33.04 -35.77
C ARG A 69 18.23 -33.37 -35.43
N ARG A 70 17.35 -32.54 -36.05
CA ARG A 70 16.02 -32.77 -36.72
C ARG A 70 14.78 -33.13 -35.87
N SER A 71 13.53 -32.72 -36.15
CA SER A 71 12.75 -32.46 -37.41
C SER A 71 11.48 -31.63 -37.08
N SER A 72 11.11 -30.56 -37.79
CA SER A 72 10.20 -30.39 -38.97
C SER A 72 8.76 -30.93 -38.88
N GLY A 73 7.78 -30.04 -39.09
CA GLY A 73 6.38 -30.38 -39.43
C GLY A 73 5.51 -29.14 -39.60
N THR A 74 5.27 -28.76 -40.86
CA THR A 74 4.41 -27.67 -41.35
C THR A 74 2.95 -28.09 -41.54
N ASP A 75 2.05 -27.12 -41.56
CA ASP A 75 0.90 -26.92 -42.48
C ASP A 75 -0.33 -26.37 -41.72
N VAL A 76 -1.32 -25.62 -42.23
CA VAL A 76 -1.62 -24.81 -43.44
C VAL A 76 -2.97 -24.11 -43.08
N ARG A 77 -3.21 -22.87 -43.54
CA ARG A 77 -4.46 -22.06 -43.36
C ARG A 77 -5.60 -22.50 -44.32
N PRO A 78 -6.65 -21.70 -44.62
CA PRO A 78 -7.77 -21.06 -43.87
C PRO A 78 -9.15 -21.38 -44.54
N LEU A 79 -10.25 -20.65 -44.23
CA LEU A 79 -11.39 -20.19 -45.09
C LEU A 79 -12.60 -19.82 -44.19
N THR A 80 -13.02 -18.56 -43.98
CA THR A 80 -13.84 -17.60 -44.78
C THR A 80 -15.36 -17.86 -44.88
N GLY A 81 -16.14 -16.79 -44.62
CA GLY A 81 -17.52 -16.55 -45.10
C GLY A 81 -18.51 -16.25 -43.94
N GLY A 82 -19.25 -15.14 -43.84
CA GLY A 82 -19.56 -14.05 -44.75
C GLY A 82 -21.07 -13.92 -45.03
N LEU A 83 -21.70 -12.89 -44.45
CA LEU A 83 -22.80 -12.04 -44.99
C LEU A 83 -24.31 -12.45 -44.93
N ASN A 84 -25.06 -11.51 -44.33
CA ASN A 84 -26.25 -10.76 -44.82
C ASN A 84 -27.72 -11.25 -44.72
N GLY A 85 -28.55 -10.29 -44.25
CA GLY A 85 -29.94 -9.98 -44.67
C GLY A 85 -31.03 -10.41 -43.67
N GLY A 86 -31.94 -9.61 -43.14
CA GLY A 86 -32.43 -8.25 -43.45
C GLY A 86 -33.96 -8.25 -43.67
N ILE A 87 -34.70 -7.44 -42.87
CA ILE A 87 -36.02 -6.79 -43.19
C ILE A 87 -37.25 -7.76 -43.09
N ALA A 88 -38.47 -7.46 -42.60
CA ALA A 88 -39.28 -6.26 -42.29
C ALA A 88 -40.39 -6.63 -41.25
N THR A 89 -40.62 -5.85 -40.18
CA THR A 89 -41.69 -4.84 -39.95
C THR A 89 -43.17 -5.26 -39.87
N ARG A 90 -43.81 -4.80 -38.76
CA ARG A 90 -45.23 -4.41 -38.53
C ARG A 90 -46.25 -5.56 -38.52
N ARG A 91 -47.25 -5.64 -37.63
CA ARG A 91 -48.17 -4.64 -37.04
C ARG A 91 -48.88 -5.43 -35.91
N GLY A 92 -48.94 -5.02 -34.66
CA GLY A 92 -49.75 -3.90 -34.18
C GLY A 92 -50.98 -4.43 -33.44
N GLU A 93 -51.03 -4.15 -32.13
CA GLU A 93 -52.23 -3.91 -31.31
C GLU A 93 -53.12 -5.14 -30.99
N LYS A 94 -53.75 -5.29 -29.82
CA LYS A 94 -53.95 -4.48 -28.61
C LYS A 94 -54.65 -5.40 -27.58
N SER A 95 -54.40 -5.15 -26.27
CA SER A 95 -55.36 -5.14 -25.14
C SER A 95 -56.38 -6.29 -24.98
N MET A 96 -56.79 -6.78 -23.81
CA MET A 96 -56.67 -6.31 -22.43
C MET A 96 -57.29 -7.40 -21.53
N ASN A 97 -56.73 -7.53 -20.34
CA ASN A 97 -57.37 -7.79 -19.04
C ASN A 97 -58.49 -8.82 -18.89
N LEU A 98 -58.12 -9.83 -18.10
CA LEU A 98 -58.95 -10.57 -17.16
C LEU A 98 -59.73 -9.64 -16.22
N GLY A 99 -61.02 -9.93 -16.06
CA GLY A 99 -61.81 -9.61 -14.88
C GLY A 99 -62.40 -10.91 -14.32
N LEU A 100 -61.99 -11.28 -13.10
CA LEU A 100 -62.63 -12.31 -12.29
C LEU A 100 -63.90 -11.72 -11.65
N GLY A 101 -64.99 -12.48 -11.67
CA GLY A 101 -66.19 -12.24 -10.87
C GLY A 101 -66.70 -13.54 -10.27
N LEU A 102 -66.66 -13.63 -8.94
CA LEU A 102 -67.30 -14.66 -8.11
C LEU A 102 -68.84 -14.59 -8.24
N GLY A 103 -69.53 -15.72 -8.02
CA GLY A 103 -70.87 -15.65 -7.42
C GLY A 103 -71.80 -16.85 -7.61
N LEU A 104 -71.78 -17.75 -6.61
CA LEU A 104 -72.93 -18.44 -5.99
C LEU A 104 -73.94 -19.27 -6.82
N GLY A 105 -74.09 -20.53 -6.39
CA GLY A 105 -75.41 -21.03 -5.99
C GLY A 105 -75.80 -22.42 -6.50
N GLY A 106 -76.06 -23.35 -5.56
CA GLY A 106 -77.09 -24.37 -5.74
C GLY A 106 -76.63 -25.83 -5.80
N TRP A 107 -76.58 -26.49 -4.63
CA TRP A 107 -76.63 -27.94 -4.50
C TRP A 107 -78.00 -28.50 -4.92
N GLN A 108 -78.03 -29.60 -5.69
CA GLN A 108 -78.95 -30.72 -5.42
C GLN A 108 -78.56 -32.04 -6.10
N LYS A 109 -79.08 -33.15 -5.52
CA LYS A 109 -78.54 -34.51 -5.50
C LYS A 109 -78.93 -35.41 -6.69
N LYS A 110 -77.98 -36.31 -7.01
CA LYS A 110 -78.06 -37.73 -7.45
C LYS A 110 -79.28 -38.21 -8.27
N GLY A 111 -78.97 -38.70 -9.48
CA GLY A 111 -79.72 -39.74 -10.17
C GLY A 111 -78.83 -40.51 -11.16
N LYS A 112 -78.59 -41.80 -10.91
CA LYS A 112 -77.82 -42.71 -11.78
C LYS A 112 -78.50 -42.83 -13.15
N ARG A 113 -77.76 -42.59 -14.25
CA ARG A 113 -78.11 -43.09 -15.58
C ARG A 113 -76.91 -43.80 -16.21
N SER A 114 -77.11 -45.08 -16.48
CA SER A 114 -76.29 -45.93 -17.35
C SER A 114 -76.14 -45.28 -18.73
N TRP A 115 -74.91 -45.16 -19.21
CA TRP A 115 -74.61 -44.74 -20.58
C TRP A 115 -73.88 -45.88 -21.29
N ARG A 116 -74.60 -46.58 -22.16
CA ARG A 116 -74.01 -47.38 -23.23
C ARG A 116 -73.88 -46.44 -24.44
N MET A 117 -72.66 -46.06 -24.81
CA MET A 117 -72.34 -45.57 -26.15
C MET A 117 -71.23 -46.43 -26.73
N GLY A 118 -71.58 -47.22 -27.75
CA GLY A 118 -70.61 -47.91 -28.59
C GLY A 118 -70.01 -46.90 -29.58
N LEU A 119 -68.70 -46.71 -29.55
CA LEU A 119 -67.98 -46.04 -30.64
C LEU A 119 -68.12 -46.87 -31.92
N SER A 120 -68.33 -46.20 -33.06
CA SER A 120 -68.37 -46.86 -34.37
C SER A 120 -67.02 -47.50 -34.70
N GLN A 121 -67.04 -48.54 -35.54
CA GLN A 121 -65.86 -49.34 -35.91
C GLN A 121 -64.71 -48.50 -36.52
N ARG A 122 -65.01 -47.34 -37.11
CA ARG A 122 -64.01 -46.37 -37.60
C ARG A 122 -63.33 -45.59 -36.48
N GLY A 123 -64.05 -45.31 -35.38
CA GLY A 123 -63.49 -44.68 -34.19
C GLY A 123 -62.50 -45.59 -33.45
N TRP A 124 -62.78 -46.90 -33.41
CA TRP A 124 -61.85 -47.88 -32.84
C TRP A 124 -60.55 -48.01 -33.65
N MET A 125 -60.62 -47.95 -34.98
CA MET A 125 -59.43 -48.00 -35.85
C MET A 125 -58.52 -46.76 -35.70
N ILE A 126 -59.11 -45.58 -35.49
CA ILE A 126 -58.34 -44.36 -35.25
C ILE A 126 -57.72 -44.41 -33.85
N LEU A 127 -58.46 -44.88 -32.84
CA LEU A 127 -57.96 -45.02 -31.48
C LEU A 127 -56.79 -46.02 -31.41
N THR A 128 -56.89 -47.16 -32.10
CA THR A 128 -55.81 -48.16 -32.15
C THR A 128 -54.61 -47.66 -32.95
N GLY A 129 -54.82 -46.90 -34.03
CA GLY A 129 -53.75 -46.23 -34.77
C GLY A 129 -52.98 -45.22 -33.92
N ILE A 130 -53.69 -44.38 -33.16
CA ILE A 130 -53.08 -43.39 -32.25
C ILE A 130 -52.33 -44.08 -31.12
N ILE A 131 -52.92 -45.10 -30.49
CA ILE A 131 -52.26 -45.86 -29.42
C ILE A 131 -51.01 -46.57 -29.96
N GLY A 132 -51.09 -47.19 -31.14
CA GLY A 132 -49.95 -47.83 -31.80
C GLY A 132 -48.81 -46.86 -32.08
N ILE A 133 -49.11 -45.66 -32.58
CA ILE A 133 -48.10 -44.62 -32.82
C ILE A 133 -47.47 -44.14 -31.52
N THR A 134 -48.24 -43.97 -30.44
CA THR A 134 -47.70 -43.55 -29.13
C THR A 134 -46.79 -44.60 -28.49
N ILE A 135 -47.11 -45.89 -28.67
CA ILE A 135 -46.27 -46.99 -28.17
C ILE A 135 -44.99 -47.10 -29.01
N PHE A 136 -45.09 -46.97 -30.33
CA PHE A 136 -43.94 -47.02 -31.23
C PHE A 136 -42.98 -45.83 -31.03
N THR A 137 -43.50 -44.62 -30.80
CA THR A 137 -42.67 -43.46 -30.45
C THR A 137 -41.97 -43.61 -29.09
N LYS A 138 -42.63 -44.26 -28.11
CA LYS A 138 -42.02 -44.57 -26.80
C LYS A 138 -40.97 -45.71 -26.85
N LEU A 139 -40.99 -46.55 -27.88
CA LEU A 139 -40.05 -47.67 -28.06
C LEU A 139 -38.77 -47.29 -28.83
N ILE A 140 -38.82 -46.23 -29.65
CA ILE A 140 -37.70 -45.83 -30.51
C ILE A 140 -36.93 -44.63 -29.94
N LEU A 141 -37.57 -43.80 -29.12
CA LEU A 141 -36.89 -42.69 -28.44
C LEU A 141 -36.32 -43.21 -27.11
N PRO A 142 -35.00 -43.14 -26.88
CA PRO A 142 -34.45 -43.45 -25.57
C PRO A 142 -35.07 -42.49 -24.56
N THR A 143 -35.74 -43.04 -23.55
CA THR A 143 -36.15 -42.28 -22.38
C THR A 143 -34.90 -41.62 -21.83
N SER A 144 -34.87 -40.28 -21.84
CA SER A 144 -33.90 -39.50 -21.11
C SER A 144 -33.83 -40.05 -19.69
N THR A 145 -32.71 -40.70 -19.37
CA THR A 145 -32.37 -41.03 -18.00
C THR A 145 -32.46 -39.74 -17.21
N ASP A 146 -33.36 -39.70 -16.22
CA ASP A 146 -33.31 -38.70 -15.17
C ASP A 146 -31.87 -38.64 -14.68
N HIS A 147 -31.21 -37.50 -14.90
CA HIS A 147 -30.02 -37.15 -14.14
C HIS A 147 -30.49 -36.87 -12.71
N HIS A 148 -30.85 -37.92 -11.98
CA HIS A 148 -30.71 -37.89 -10.54
C HIS A 148 -29.23 -37.64 -10.30
N VAL A 149 -28.92 -36.41 -9.92
CA VAL A 149 -27.64 -36.08 -9.31
C VAL A 149 -27.50 -37.07 -8.16
N HIS A 150 -26.67 -38.10 -8.34
CA HIS A 150 -26.27 -38.98 -7.27
C HIS A 150 -25.52 -38.09 -6.28
N THR A 151 -26.23 -37.58 -5.28
CA THR A 151 -25.59 -37.03 -4.09
C THR A 151 -24.84 -38.20 -3.48
N HIS A 152 -23.54 -38.26 -3.72
CA HIS A 152 -22.68 -39.22 -3.05
C HIS A 152 -22.77 -38.91 -1.55
N GLU A 153 -23.57 -39.67 -0.80
CA GLU A 153 -23.70 -39.54 0.66
C GLU A 153 -22.34 -39.65 1.35
N SER A 154 -21.36 -40.33 0.74
CA SER A 154 -19.97 -40.40 1.21
C SER A 154 -19.21 -39.07 1.16
N LEU A 155 -19.73 -38.05 0.46
CA LEU A 155 -19.19 -36.68 0.44
C LEU A 155 -19.92 -35.75 1.41
N LEU A 156 -21.00 -36.21 2.03
CA LEU A 156 -21.75 -35.45 3.02
C LEU A 156 -21.09 -35.66 4.38
N VAL A 157 -20.22 -34.73 4.76
CA VAL A 157 -19.62 -34.71 6.10
C VAL A 157 -20.60 -34.03 7.06
N PRO A 158 -21.17 -34.75 8.04
CA PRO A 158 -22.01 -34.11 9.04
C PRO A 158 -21.15 -33.18 9.90
N ARG A 159 -21.46 -31.88 9.85
CA ARG A 159 -20.90 -30.87 10.77
C ARG A 159 -21.95 -30.48 11.79
N ASP A 160 -21.57 -30.53 13.06
CA ASP A 160 -22.41 -30.08 14.16
C ASP A 160 -22.23 -28.58 14.35
N TYR A 161 -23.09 -27.79 13.69
CA TYR A 161 -23.12 -26.34 13.78
C TYR A 161 -23.68 -25.80 15.11
N LEU A 162 -24.10 -26.67 16.03
CA LEU A 162 -24.64 -26.30 17.35
C LEU A 162 -23.63 -26.52 18.48
N ASN A 163 -22.47 -27.11 18.18
CA ASN A 163 -21.38 -27.26 19.14
C ASN A 163 -20.50 -26.01 19.17
N ASN A 164 -21.03 -24.91 19.71
CA ASN A 164 -20.33 -23.63 19.93
C ASN A 164 -19.11 -23.71 20.87
N SER A 165 -18.71 -24.91 21.33
CA SER A 165 -17.48 -25.11 22.10
C SER A 165 -16.25 -25.39 21.23
N LYS A 166 -16.45 -25.68 19.94
CA LYS A 166 -15.36 -25.78 18.97
C LYS A 166 -15.27 -24.47 18.22
N ILE A 167 -14.31 -23.63 18.63
CA ILE A 167 -13.85 -22.49 17.84
C ILE A 167 -13.51 -23.05 16.46
N ASP A 168 -14.24 -22.65 15.41
CA ASP A 168 -13.84 -23.00 14.06
C ASP A 168 -12.45 -22.38 13.85
N PRO A 169 -11.41 -23.21 13.60
CA PRO A 169 -10.07 -22.69 13.42
C PRO A 169 -10.10 -21.71 12.26
N ALA A 170 -9.40 -20.59 12.41
CA ALA A 170 -9.32 -19.61 11.34
C ALA A 170 -8.88 -20.31 10.04
N PRO A 171 -9.45 -19.95 8.88
CA PRO A 171 -9.17 -20.63 7.61
C PRO A 171 -7.75 -20.37 7.09
N PHE A 172 -6.91 -19.71 7.90
CA PHE A 172 -5.53 -19.35 7.59
C PHE A 172 -4.59 -20.29 8.34
N GLU A 173 -3.73 -20.99 7.60
CA GLU A 173 -2.78 -21.96 8.17
C GLU A 173 -1.83 -21.35 9.21
N PHE A 174 -1.58 -20.05 9.10
CA PHE A 174 -0.72 -19.30 10.00
C PHE A 174 -1.38 -18.82 11.30
N CYS A 175 -2.69 -19.06 11.49
CA CYS A 175 -3.36 -18.74 12.74
C CYS A 175 -3.38 -19.97 13.67
N PRO A 176 -3.05 -19.82 14.97
CA PRO A 176 -2.64 -18.59 15.65
C PRO A 176 -1.21 -18.16 15.28
N VAL A 177 -0.96 -16.84 15.28
CA VAL A 177 0.37 -16.27 14.96
C VAL A 177 1.42 -16.78 15.94
N PHE A 178 2.65 -16.99 15.45
CA PHE A 178 3.74 -17.65 16.17
C PHE A 178 3.46 -19.11 16.56
N GLY A 179 2.38 -19.70 16.05
CA GLY A 179 2.09 -21.12 16.16
C GLY A 179 2.95 -21.98 15.23
N PRO A 180 2.78 -23.32 15.27
CA PRO A 180 3.55 -24.24 14.43
C PRO A 180 3.29 -24.09 12.92
N GLY A 181 2.18 -23.45 12.53
CA GLY A 181 1.83 -23.14 11.14
C GLY A 181 2.37 -21.80 10.63
N ASP A 182 3.11 -21.05 11.44
CA ASP A 182 3.71 -19.76 11.06
C ASP A 182 5.16 -19.96 10.58
N PRO A 183 5.41 -20.03 9.25
CA PRO A 183 6.74 -20.28 8.72
C PRO A 183 7.71 -19.12 8.96
N ILE A 184 7.20 -17.90 9.11
CA ILE A 184 8.02 -16.70 9.33
C ILE A 184 8.50 -16.68 10.77
N ALA A 185 7.61 -16.97 11.74
CA ALA A 185 8.00 -17.14 13.13
C ALA A 185 9.01 -18.27 13.32
N ALA A 186 8.85 -19.39 12.61
CA ALA A 186 9.80 -20.49 12.64
C ALA A 186 11.20 -20.09 12.13
N ARG A 187 11.26 -19.21 11.12
CA ARG A 187 12.52 -18.73 10.53
C ARG A 187 13.18 -17.61 11.33
N ARG A 188 12.41 -16.61 11.76
CA ARG A 188 12.91 -15.35 12.35
C ARG A 188 12.87 -15.32 13.87
N GLY A 189 12.05 -16.18 14.48
CA GLY A 189 11.81 -16.20 15.92
C GLY A 189 10.75 -15.19 16.37
N GLN A 190 9.93 -15.62 17.33
CA GLN A 190 8.82 -14.81 17.87
C GLN A 190 9.29 -13.50 18.50
N LEU A 191 10.36 -13.55 19.32
CA LEU A 191 10.81 -12.38 20.09
C LEU A 191 11.29 -11.24 19.18
N GLU A 192 12.02 -11.57 18.11
CA GLU A 192 12.53 -10.57 17.18
C GLU A 192 11.40 -9.96 16.34
N LEU A 193 10.44 -10.77 15.90
CA LEU A 193 9.24 -10.25 15.22
C LEU A 193 8.38 -9.36 16.12
N LEU A 194 8.30 -9.65 17.44
CA LEU A 194 7.61 -8.76 18.37
C LEU A 194 8.37 -7.43 18.57
N ARG A 195 9.70 -7.46 18.57
CA ARG A 195 10.55 -6.25 18.63
C ARG A 195 10.47 -5.38 17.39
N SER A 196 10.06 -5.93 16.25
CA SER A 196 9.86 -5.15 15.03
C SER A 196 8.74 -4.10 15.15
N ARG A 197 7.88 -4.20 16.16
CA ARG A 197 6.68 -3.37 16.32
C ARG A 197 7.00 -2.14 17.19
N LEU A 198 7.30 -1.00 16.56
CA LEU A 198 7.63 0.26 17.25
C LEU A 198 6.39 0.92 17.84
N HIS A 199 5.32 0.99 17.04
CA HIS A 199 4.01 1.47 17.44
C HIS A 199 2.94 0.73 16.63
N LEU A 200 1.87 0.27 17.26
CA LEU A 200 0.81 -0.47 16.55
C LEU A 200 -0.47 0.34 16.33
N GLY A 201 -0.69 1.36 17.15
CA GLY A 201 -1.96 2.07 17.20
C GLY A 201 -3.15 1.14 17.51
N THR A 202 -4.35 1.59 17.17
CA THR A 202 -5.58 0.80 17.25
C THR A 202 -5.71 -0.21 16.11
N GLY A 203 -4.97 0.00 15.01
CA GLY A 203 -5.07 -0.81 13.79
C GLY A 203 -6.40 -0.67 13.03
N ALA A 204 -7.27 0.29 13.40
CA ALA A 204 -8.63 0.38 12.86
C ALA A 204 -8.67 0.45 11.32
N ARG A 205 -7.85 1.30 10.71
CA ARG A 205 -7.79 1.40 9.24
C ARG A 205 -7.28 0.12 8.58
N VAL A 206 -6.28 -0.55 9.18
CA VAL A 206 -5.76 -1.84 8.69
C VAL A 206 -6.84 -2.92 8.77
N GLN A 207 -7.60 -2.95 9.86
CA GLN A 207 -8.73 -3.87 10.04
C GLN A 207 -9.83 -3.62 9.02
N ARG A 208 -10.13 -2.36 8.66
CA ARG A 208 -11.06 -2.05 7.56
C ARG A 208 -10.63 -2.70 6.25
N VAL A 209 -9.34 -2.60 5.89
CA VAL A 209 -8.80 -3.20 4.67
C VAL A 209 -8.87 -4.73 4.74
N ILE A 210 -8.56 -5.32 5.88
CA ILE A 210 -8.64 -6.78 6.07
C ILE A 210 -10.08 -7.26 5.97
N GLN A 211 -11.04 -6.57 6.60
CA GLN A 211 -12.47 -6.92 6.53
C GLN A 211 -13.00 -6.79 5.09
N LYS A 212 -12.56 -5.77 4.34
CA LYS A 212 -12.82 -5.65 2.89
C LYS A 212 -12.24 -6.83 2.10
N ALA A 213 -11.00 -7.25 2.40
CA ALA A 213 -10.39 -8.40 1.73
C ALA A 213 -11.09 -9.72 2.07
N MET A 214 -11.48 -9.91 3.34
CA MET A 214 -12.24 -11.07 3.81
C MET A 214 -13.62 -11.18 3.18
N SER A 215 -14.24 -10.06 2.79
CA SER A 215 -15.49 -10.07 2.02
C SER A 215 -15.32 -10.41 0.55
N GLY A 216 -14.09 -10.67 0.09
CA GLY A 216 -13.76 -10.98 -1.30
C GLY A 216 -13.73 -9.76 -2.22
N ALA A 217 -13.70 -8.55 -1.69
CA ALA A 217 -13.55 -7.34 -2.49
C ALA A 217 -12.07 -7.09 -2.88
N PRO A 218 -11.79 -6.46 -4.03
CA PRO A 218 -10.44 -6.12 -4.43
C PRO A 218 -9.78 -5.13 -3.48
N VAL A 219 -8.49 -5.28 -3.29
CA VAL A 219 -7.66 -4.36 -2.51
C VAL A 219 -6.54 -3.78 -3.38
N THR A 220 -6.45 -2.44 -3.36
CA THR A 220 -5.36 -1.70 -4.01
C THR A 220 -4.32 -1.31 -2.96
N ILE A 221 -3.07 -1.75 -3.18
CA ILE A 221 -1.93 -1.48 -2.30
C ILE A 221 -0.98 -0.53 -3.02
N SER A 222 -0.61 0.58 -2.37
CA SER A 222 0.37 1.53 -2.88
C SER A 222 1.60 1.59 -1.99
N VAL A 223 2.77 1.78 -2.59
CA VAL A 223 4.04 1.92 -1.87
C VAL A 223 4.67 3.25 -2.24
N LEU A 224 4.93 4.08 -1.23
CA LEU A 224 5.72 5.30 -1.35
C LEU A 224 6.97 5.14 -0.49
N GLY A 225 8.13 5.42 -1.08
CA GLY A 225 9.38 5.25 -0.36
C GLY A 225 10.58 5.66 -1.18
N GLY A 226 11.74 5.48 -0.55
CA GLY A 226 13.04 5.78 -1.15
C GLY A 226 13.57 4.65 -2.05
N SER A 227 14.91 4.60 -2.15
CA SER A 227 15.63 3.65 -3.00
C SER A 227 15.37 2.18 -2.68
N ILE A 228 15.10 1.85 -1.41
CA ILE A 228 14.80 0.46 -1.00
C ILE A 228 13.46 0.04 -1.60
N SER A 229 12.42 0.85 -1.41
CA SER A 229 11.11 0.60 -2.02
C SER A 229 11.15 0.63 -3.55
N ALA A 230 12.09 1.36 -4.15
CA ALA A 230 12.41 1.32 -5.59
C ALA A 230 13.27 0.12 -6.03
N CYS A 231 13.40 -0.91 -5.18
CA CYS A 231 14.03 -2.21 -5.45
C CYS A 231 15.54 -2.18 -5.72
N VAL A 232 16.24 -1.15 -5.23
CA VAL A 232 17.71 -1.11 -5.28
C VAL A 232 18.28 -2.22 -4.41
N GLY A 233 19.11 -3.08 -5.01
CA GLY A 233 19.71 -4.24 -4.34
C GLY A 233 18.87 -5.54 -4.41
N ALA A 234 17.66 -5.48 -4.97
CA ALA A 234 16.80 -6.64 -5.22
C ALA A 234 16.18 -6.61 -6.63
N GLY A 235 17.04 -6.68 -7.65
CA GLY A 235 16.63 -6.77 -9.06
C GLY A 235 16.44 -5.46 -9.79
N GLU A 236 16.39 -4.34 -9.07
CA GLU A 236 16.35 -2.97 -9.62
C GLU A 236 15.09 -2.63 -10.45
N ASP A 237 14.11 -3.54 -10.51
CA ASP A 237 12.81 -3.37 -11.16
C ASP A 237 11.70 -3.37 -10.08
N PRO A 238 10.81 -2.35 -10.04
CA PRO A 238 9.69 -2.26 -9.09
C PRO A 238 8.77 -3.49 -9.01
N ILE A 239 8.76 -4.35 -10.03
CA ILE A 239 7.96 -5.58 -10.10
C ILE A 239 8.77 -6.88 -9.94
N ASP A 240 10.08 -6.79 -9.65
CA ASP A 240 10.93 -7.97 -9.42
C ASP A 240 10.48 -8.75 -8.17
N ASP A 241 10.41 -10.07 -8.27
CA ASP A 241 9.92 -10.97 -7.22
C ASP A 241 10.87 -11.08 -6.00
N ARG A 242 12.08 -10.56 -6.12
CA ARG A 242 13.02 -10.40 -5.00
C ARG A 242 12.76 -9.14 -4.19
N CYS A 243 12.03 -8.17 -4.74
CA CYS A 243 11.75 -6.93 -4.05
C CYS A 243 10.59 -7.10 -3.05
N TYR A 244 10.70 -6.44 -1.89
CA TYR A 244 9.75 -6.61 -0.79
C TYR A 244 8.29 -6.26 -1.16
N PRO A 245 7.97 -5.23 -1.97
CA PRO A 245 6.59 -4.93 -2.36
C PRO A 245 5.97 -6.08 -3.17
N ALA A 246 6.72 -6.63 -4.13
CA ALA A 246 6.26 -7.75 -4.95
C ALA A 246 6.11 -9.04 -4.12
N LYS A 247 7.03 -9.30 -3.18
CA LYS A 247 6.92 -10.41 -2.22
C LYS A 247 5.67 -10.28 -1.36
N PHE A 248 5.45 -9.10 -0.78
CA PHE A 248 4.27 -8.82 0.03
C PHE A 248 2.98 -8.99 -0.78
N PHE A 249 2.93 -8.47 -2.00
CA PHE A 249 1.76 -8.58 -2.86
C PHE A 249 1.49 -10.02 -3.33
N THR A 250 2.55 -10.79 -3.59
CA THR A 250 2.43 -12.22 -3.89
C THR A 250 1.85 -12.99 -2.70
N TRP A 251 2.36 -12.72 -1.50
CA TRP A 251 1.79 -13.27 -0.27
C TRP A 251 0.34 -12.84 -0.07
N TRP A 252 0.02 -11.56 -0.25
CA TRP A 252 -1.33 -11.02 -0.13
C TRP A 252 -2.32 -11.76 -1.04
N ASN A 253 -1.96 -11.97 -2.32
CA ASN A 253 -2.79 -12.69 -3.27
C ASN A 253 -2.92 -14.19 -2.96
N SER A 254 -1.97 -14.78 -2.21
CA SER A 254 -2.11 -16.16 -1.74
C SER A 254 -3.16 -16.28 -0.62
N VAL A 255 -3.33 -15.23 0.19
CA VAL A 255 -4.28 -15.18 1.31
C VAL A 255 -5.66 -14.69 0.87
N PHE A 256 -5.72 -13.63 0.06
CA PHE A 256 -6.94 -13.00 -0.45
C PHE A 256 -6.92 -12.95 -1.99
N PRO A 257 -7.12 -14.11 -2.66
CA PRO A 257 -7.04 -14.17 -4.12
C PRO A 257 -8.17 -13.39 -4.77
N HIS A 258 -7.83 -12.35 -5.52
CA HIS A 258 -8.79 -11.60 -6.34
C HIS A 258 -8.11 -11.05 -7.61
N PRO A 259 -8.71 -11.24 -8.80
CA PRO A 259 -8.06 -10.86 -10.07
C PRO A 259 -7.88 -9.35 -10.27
N ALA A 260 -8.60 -8.53 -9.50
CA ALA A 260 -8.50 -7.08 -9.52
C ALA A 260 -7.77 -6.50 -8.30
N ASN A 261 -7.03 -7.31 -7.54
CA ASN A 261 -6.05 -6.75 -6.61
C ASN A 261 -4.95 -6.04 -7.41
N GLU A 262 -4.48 -4.90 -6.90
CA GLU A 262 -3.49 -4.07 -7.59
C GLU A 262 -2.37 -3.67 -6.64
N LEU A 263 -1.13 -3.70 -7.14
CA LEU A 263 0.03 -3.11 -6.50
C LEU A 263 0.52 -1.94 -7.35
N THR A 264 0.54 -0.74 -6.76
CA THR A 264 1.20 0.43 -7.34
C THR A 264 2.47 0.73 -6.55
N ASN A 265 3.63 0.39 -7.09
CA ASN A 265 4.90 0.82 -6.52
C ASN A 265 5.28 2.20 -7.07
N GLY A 266 4.98 3.25 -6.30
CA GLY A 266 5.29 4.64 -6.60
C GLY A 266 6.60 5.12 -6.01
N ALA A 267 7.44 4.21 -5.50
CA ALA A 267 8.69 4.57 -4.87
C ALA A 267 9.72 5.11 -5.87
N GLN A 268 10.58 5.99 -5.38
CA GLN A 268 11.55 6.73 -6.18
C GLN A 268 12.92 6.68 -5.51
N ARG A 269 13.96 6.50 -6.33
CA ARG A 269 15.34 6.46 -5.85
C ARG A 269 15.78 7.86 -5.44
N LYS A 270 16.55 7.95 -4.35
CA LYS A 270 17.09 9.22 -3.80
C LYS A 270 16.01 10.30 -3.56
N THR A 271 14.83 9.89 -3.13
CA THR A 271 13.75 10.79 -2.68
C THR A 271 13.40 10.49 -1.24
N ASP A 272 12.94 11.51 -0.53
CA ASP A 272 12.60 11.48 0.89
C ASP A 272 11.13 11.91 1.11
N SER A 273 10.69 11.95 2.36
CA SER A 273 9.31 12.35 2.67
C SER A 273 9.02 13.80 2.32
N ALA A 274 10.01 14.69 2.28
CA ALA A 274 9.84 16.08 1.87
C ALA A 274 9.29 16.16 0.44
N TYR A 275 9.83 15.37 -0.49
CA TYR A 275 9.30 15.28 -1.84
C TYR A 275 7.85 14.77 -1.89
N TYR A 276 7.58 13.65 -1.22
CA TYR A 276 6.24 13.04 -1.25
C TYR A 276 5.19 13.85 -0.49
N ALA A 277 5.57 14.65 0.50
CA ALA A 277 4.67 15.54 1.23
C ALA A 277 3.87 16.43 0.27
N TYR A 278 4.47 16.80 -0.87
CA TYR A 278 3.83 17.60 -1.90
C TYR A 278 3.40 16.79 -3.13
N CYS A 279 4.18 15.78 -3.52
CA CYS A 279 4.04 15.09 -4.81
C CYS A 279 3.44 13.68 -4.74
N ASN A 280 2.94 13.23 -3.59
CA ASN A 280 2.43 11.87 -3.43
C ASN A 280 1.32 11.50 -4.43
N SER A 281 0.46 12.44 -4.83
CA SER A 281 -0.65 12.18 -5.76
C SER A 281 -0.19 11.73 -7.15
N HIS A 282 1.05 12.03 -7.54
CA HIS A 282 1.62 11.54 -8.81
C HIS A 282 2.11 10.08 -8.73
N HIS A 283 2.27 9.55 -7.52
CA HIS A 283 2.90 8.25 -7.25
C HIS A 283 1.93 7.19 -6.74
N MET A 284 0.65 7.53 -6.62
CA MET A 284 -0.39 6.59 -6.21
C MET A 284 -1.70 6.87 -6.94
N PRO A 285 -2.52 5.83 -7.19
CA PRO A 285 -3.79 5.99 -7.88
C PRO A 285 -4.78 6.85 -7.07
N ASP A 286 -5.82 7.33 -7.74
CA ASP A 286 -6.92 8.11 -7.14
C ASP A 286 -7.68 7.34 -6.05
N LYS A 287 -7.61 6.01 -6.04
CA LYS A 287 -8.17 5.17 -4.98
C LYS A 287 -7.15 4.13 -4.55
N THR A 288 -6.84 4.13 -3.26
CA THR A 288 -5.95 3.14 -2.65
C THR A 288 -6.52 2.73 -1.30
N ASP A 289 -6.36 1.46 -0.93
CA ASP A 289 -6.87 0.93 0.33
C ASP A 289 -5.78 0.87 1.40
N LEU A 290 -4.56 0.53 1.00
CA LEU A 290 -3.40 0.39 1.88
C LEU A 290 -2.20 1.10 1.27
N VAL A 291 -1.58 2.00 2.03
CA VAL A 291 -0.36 2.71 1.66
C VAL A 291 0.79 2.34 2.60
N LEU A 292 1.89 1.86 2.04
CA LEU A 292 3.13 1.62 2.76
C LEU A 292 4.04 2.85 2.60
N LEU A 293 4.53 3.40 3.72
CA LEU A 293 5.48 4.52 3.75
C LEU A 293 6.83 4.02 4.28
N GLU A 294 7.86 4.09 3.45
CA GLU A 294 9.21 3.61 3.81
C GLU A 294 10.24 4.73 3.61
N PHE A 295 10.56 5.42 4.70
CA PHE A 295 11.44 6.60 4.70
C PHE A 295 12.45 6.62 5.85
N ASP A 296 12.45 5.65 6.76
CA ASP A 296 13.35 5.60 7.95
C ASP A 296 14.85 5.65 7.60
N ALA A 297 15.21 5.20 6.41
CA ALA A 297 16.57 5.25 5.91
C ALA A 297 16.80 6.33 4.83
N ALA A 298 15.74 7.02 4.38
CA ALA A 298 15.78 8.03 3.33
C ALA A 298 15.82 9.45 3.91
N ASP A 299 15.05 9.69 4.97
CA ASP A 299 14.94 11.00 5.59
C ASP A 299 16.19 11.29 6.46
N PRO A 300 16.66 12.54 6.52
CA PRO A 300 17.64 12.96 7.50
C PRO A 300 17.02 13.03 8.89
N ASN A 301 17.88 12.92 9.90
CA ASN A 301 17.49 13.00 11.31
C ASN A 301 17.39 14.46 11.78
N ASP A 302 16.53 15.24 11.13
CA ASP A 302 16.30 16.67 11.41
C ASP A 302 14.83 16.88 11.84
N PRO A 303 14.56 17.60 12.95
CA PRO A 303 13.20 17.92 13.38
C PRO A 303 12.29 18.55 12.32
N GLU A 304 12.83 19.23 11.30
CA GLU A 304 12.05 19.76 10.18
C GLU A 304 11.34 18.65 9.40
N TRP A 305 11.95 17.46 9.29
CA TRP A 305 11.35 16.32 8.57
C TRP A 305 10.13 15.74 9.26
N VAL A 306 9.93 16.01 10.55
CA VAL A 306 8.65 15.71 11.21
C VAL A 306 7.49 16.41 10.50
N GLN A 307 7.68 17.67 10.06
CA GLN A 307 6.64 18.44 9.40
C GLN A 307 6.33 17.91 7.99
N HIS A 308 7.37 17.48 7.26
CA HIS A 308 7.25 16.88 5.95
C HIS A 308 6.56 15.51 6.02
N PHE A 309 7.06 14.64 6.88
CA PHE A 309 6.50 13.31 7.07
C PHE A 309 5.06 13.36 7.61
N GLU A 310 4.76 14.29 8.53
CA GLU A 310 3.40 14.56 8.96
C GLU A 310 2.51 14.98 7.80
N LEU A 311 2.94 15.95 6.98
CA LEU A 311 2.16 16.44 5.86
C LEU A 311 1.86 15.31 4.86
N LEU A 312 2.86 14.46 4.57
CA LEU A 312 2.70 13.26 3.76
C LEU A 312 1.63 12.33 4.36
N ALA A 313 1.83 11.87 5.60
CA ALA A 313 0.91 10.94 6.25
C ALA A 313 -0.52 11.49 6.32
N ARG A 314 -0.66 12.77 6.72
CA ARG A 314 -1.95 13.44 6.81
C ARG A 314 -2.64 13.55 5.46
N SER A 315 -1.92 13.97 4.41
CA SER A 315 -2.47 14.10 3.05
C SER A 315 -3.06 12.80 2.51
N ILE A 316 -2.51 11.65 2.93
CA ILE A 316 -3.03 10.32 2.60
C ILE A 316 -4.24 9.99 3.48
N LEU A 317 -4.15 10.20 4.79
CA LEU A 317 -5.20 9.81 5.74
C LEU A 317 -6.52 10.58 5.56
N VAL A 318 -6.46 11.84 5.10
CA VAL A 318 -7.65 12.70 4.87
C VAL A 318 -8.35 12.41 3.54
N ARG A 319 -7.82 11.50 2.71
CA ARG A 319 -8.45 11.14 1.43
C ARG A 319 -9.85 10.53 1.65
N PRO A 320 -10.80 10.74 0.72
CA PRO A 320 -12.20 10.31 0.90
C PRO A 320 -12.39 8.82 1.17
N GLU A 321 -11.53 7.97 0.63
CA GLU A 321 -11.53 6.52 0.79
C GLU A 321 -10.89 6.02 2.08
N MET A 322 -10.40 6.93 2.94
CA MET A 322 -9.82 6.66 4.26
C MET A 322 -8.76 5.53 4.24
N PRO A 323 -7.73 5.61 3.39
CA PRO A 323 -6.75 4.53 3.23
C PRO A 323 -6.08 4.17 4.57
N ALA A 324 -5.72 2.91 4.73
CA ALA A 324 -4.82 2.47 5.79
C ALA A 324 -3.39 2.88 5.44
N VAL A 325 -2.64 3.34 6.43
CA VAL A 325 -1.22 3.66 6.28
C VAL A 325 -0.44 2.73 7.19
N ILE A 326 0.69 2.21 6.71
CA ILE A 326 1.68 1.50 7.53
C ILE A 326 3.03 2.15 7.28
N ILE A 327 3.69 2.60 8.34
CA ILE A 327 5.06 3.07 8.28
C ILE A 327 5.96 1.83 8.41
N LEU A 328 6.79 1.61 7.40
CA LEU A 328 7.68 0.47 7.30
C LEU A 328 9.13 0.96 7.37
N GLY A 329 9.85 0.52 8.38
CA GLY A 329 11.21 0.94 8.64
C GLY A 329 12.24 -0.02 8.06
N HIS A 330 13.06 0.48 7.13
CA HIS A 330 14.33 -0.13 6.76
C HIS A 330 15.43 0.23 7.76
N PHE A 331 16.33 -0.71 8.05
CA PHE A 331 17.53 -0.44 8.85
C PHE A 331 18.72 -0.23 7.92
N SER A 332 19.36 0.94 7.96
CA SER A 332 20.59 1.20 7.23
C SER A 332 21.80 1.26 8.18
N PRO A 333 22.85 0.45 7.95
CA PRO A 333 24.14 0.58 8.64
C PRO A 333 24.76 1.99 8.53
N GLN A 334 24.59 2.67 7.40
CA GLN A 334 25.08 4.03 7.21
C GLN A 334 24.33 5.04 8.07
N VAL A 335 22.98 4.97 8.08
CA VAL A 335 22.15 5.84 8.92
C VAL A 335 22.43 5.58 10.40
N GLN A 336 22.67 4.32 10.77
CA GLN A 336 23.12 3.95 12.12
C GLN A 336 24.47 4.60 12.43
N ALA A 337 25.45 4.56 11.52
CA ALA A 337 26.77 5.11 11.78
C ALA A 337 26.72 6.64 12.00
N GLN A 338 25.78 7.31 11.34
CA GLN A 338 25.56 8.76 11.45
C GLN A 338 24.80 9.15 12.73
N ASN A 339 23.77 8.40 13.11
CA ASN A 339 22.80 8.80 14.14
C ASN A 339 22.77 7.91 15.39
N GLY A 340 23.51 6.79 15.38
CA GLY A 340 23.44 5.76 16.40
C GLY A 340 22.11 5.01 16.39
N PHE A 341 21.61 4.67 17.58
CA PHE A 341 20.31 4.00 17.70
C PHE A 341 19.12 4.94 17.47
N ALA A 342 19.31 6.26 17.60
CA ALA A 342 18.24 7.25 17.53
C ALA A 342 18.22 7.94 16.16
N GLY A 343 17.72 7.22 15.15
CA GLY A 343 17.65 7.72 13.77
C GLY A 343 16.31 8.36 13.40
N PRO A 344 16.10 8.62 12.09
CA PRO A 344 14.89 9.22 11.55
C PRO A 344 13.61 8.47 11.93
N GLU A 345 13.69 7.16 12.21
CA GLU A 345 12.55 6.36 12.66
C GLU A 345 11.88 6.94 13.92
N LEU A 346 12.62 7.65 14.78
CA LEU A 346 12.05 8.30 15.96
C LEU A 346 11.14 9.47 15.57
N LEU A 347 11.51 10.24 14.55
CA LEU A 347 10.72 11.35 14.02
C LEU A 347 9.40 10.81 13.44
N HIS A 348 9.49 9.74 12.66
CA HIS A 348 8.31 9.08 12.09
C HIS A 348 7.43 8.44 13.17
N ASN A 349 8.01 7.90 14.24
CA ASN A 349 7.26 7.30 15.34
C ASN A 349 6.41 8.32 16.11
N VAL A 350 6.84 9.59 16.20
CA VAL A 350 6.01 10.65 16.81
C VAL A 350 4.78 10.92 15.96
N VAL A 351 4.93 10.98 14.63
CA VAL A 351 3.80 11.10 13.69
C VAL A 351 2.89 9.88 13.77
N ALA A 352 3.47 8.68 13.83
CA ALA A 352 2.75 7.42 13.96
C ALA A 352 1.81 7.41 15.17
N GLN A 353 2.31 7.83 16.33
CA GLN A 353 1.54 7.90 17.58
C GLN A 353 0.41 8.93 17.53
N PHE A 354 0.65 10.10 16.93
CA PHE A 354 -0.35 11.15 16.86
C PHE A 354 -1.50 10.82 15.91
N TYR A 355 -1.19 10.20 14.77
CA TYR A 355 -2.17 9.86 13.73
C TYR A 355 -2.73 8.44 13.83
N ASP A 356 -2.36 7.69 14.87
CA ASP A 356 -2.78 6.30 15.09
C ASP A 356 -2.45 5.38 13.91
N VAL A 357 -1.19 5.43 13.45
CA VAL A 357 -0.67 4.69 12.30
C VAL A 357 0.35 3.67 12.77
N PRO A 358 0.23 2.37 12.43
CA PRO A 358 1.23 1.39 12.80
C PRO A 358 2.59 1.69 12.16
N HIS A 359 3.63 1.63 12.99
CA HIS A 359 5.02 1.74 12.62
C HIS A 359 5.76 0.45 13.00
N ILE A 360 6.23 -0.27 11.99
CA ILE A 360 6.99 -1.51 12.11
C ILE A 360 8.34 -1.35 11.43
N SER A 361 9.40 -1.94 11.95
CA SER A 361 10.77 -1.78 11.43
C SER A 361 11.58 -3.05 11.56
N VAL A 362 12.41 -3.33 10.56
CA VAL A 362 13.36 -4.45 10.60
C VAL A 362 14.48 -4.22 11.62
N LYS A 363 14.73 -2.97 12.03
CA LYS A 363 15.75 -2.62 13.02
C LYS A 363 15.59 -3.46 14.29
N GLY A 364 14.37 -3.60 14.79
CA GLY A 364 14.09 -4.41 15.99
C GLY A 364 14.50 -5.88 15.87
N VAL A 365 14.54 -6.43 14.66
CA VAL A 365 14.86 -7.84 14.38
C VAL A 365 16.36 -8.08 14.31
N ILE A 366 17.12 -7.18 13.69
CA ILE A 366 18.54 -7.42 13.36
C ILE A 366 19.52 -6.57 14.15
N TYR A 367 19.07 -5.56 14.90
CA TYR A 367 19.98 -4.60 15.53
C TYR A 367 20.93 -5.24 16.54
N ASN A 368 20.44 -6.18 17.36
CA ASN A 368 21.31 -6.89 18.30
C ASN A 368 22.38 -7.71 17.58
N ASP A 369 22.00 -8.45 16.54
CA ASP A 369 22.93 -9.26 15.76
C ASP A 369 23.95 -8.38 15.01
N TYR A 370 23.51 -7.23 14.50
CA TYR A 370 24.38 -6.23 13.90
C TYR A 370 25.42 -5.70 14.89
N LEU A 371 25.03 -5.37 16.13
CA LEU A 371 25.98 -4.89 17.14
C LEU A 371 27.00 -5.96 17.55
N GLN A 372 26.58 -7.22 17.62
CA GLN A 372 27.47 -8.31 18.01
C GLN A 372 28.38 -8.76 16.86
N LYS A 373 27.87 -8.78 15.64
CA LYS A 373 28.52 -9.35 14.45
C LYS A 373 28.26 -8.47 13.21
N PRO A 374 28.81 -7.26 13.16
CA PRO A 374 28.50 -6.29 12.10
C PRO A 374 28.91 -6.77 10.71
N ASP A 375 30.02 -7.49 10.56
CA ASP A 375 30.47 -8.04 9.27
C ASP A 375 29.48 -9.08 8.72
N VAL A 376 28.95 -9.95 9.59
CA VAL A 376 28.00 -10.99 9.20
C VAL A 376 26.68 -10.35 8.79
N ALA A 377 26.14 -9.43 9.60
CA ALA A 377 24.89 -8.75 9.29
C ALA A 377 24.97 -7.99 7.95
N ARG A 378 26.08 -7.28 7.70
CA ARG A 378 26.34 -6.59 6.42
C ARG A 378 26.38 -7.56 5.25
N ALA A 379 27.17 -8.64 5.35
CA ALA A 379 27.29 -9.62 4.28
C ALA A 379 25.97 -10.37 4.00
N SER A 380 25.15 -10.60 5.03
CA SER A 380 23.88 -11.32 4.89
C SER A 380 22.78 -10.48 4.27
N TYR A 381 22.59 -9.23 4.69
CA TYR A 381 21.38 -8.46 4.38
C TYR A 381 21.60 -7.23 3.49
N TYR A 382 22.84 -6.87 3.19
CA TYR A 382 23.15 -5.61 2.52
C TYR A 382 24.02 -5.81 1.28
N ASN A 383 23.77 -5.00 0.26
CA ASN A 383 24.65 -4.89 -0.91
C ASN A 383 25.70 -3.80 -0.69
N ASP A 384 25.32 -2.72 -0.03
CA ASP A 384 26.17 -1.63 0.41
C ASP A 384 25.66 -1.10 1.77
N PRO A 385 26.38 -0.18 2.46
CA PRO A 385 25.99 0.28 3.79
C PRO A 385 24.60 0.94 3.88
N GLN A 386 23.94 1.24 2.76
CA GLN A 386 22.62 1.87 2.71
C GLN A 386 21.54 0.89 2.20
N HIS A 387 21.82 0.14 1.14
CA HIS A 387 20.86 -0.65 0.40
C HIS A 387 20.86 -2.13 0.81
N ALA A 388 19.67 -2.64 1.12
CA ALA A 388 19.42 -4.05 1.35
C ALA A 388 19.74 -4.88 0.09
N ASN A 389 20.25 -6.10 0.27
CA ASN A 389 20.28 -7.09 -0.80
C ASN A 389 18.96 -7.87 -0.85
N ALA A 390 18.85 -8.88 -1.72
CA ALA A 390 17.63 -9.70 -1.84
C ALA A 390 17.17 -10.36 -0.50
N GLU A 391 18.10 -10.79 0.35
CA GLU A 391 17.78 -11.37 1.67
C GLU A 391 17.31 -10.30 2.66
N GLY A 392 17.86 -9.08 2.58
CA GLY A 392 17.38 -7.93 3.33
C GLY A 392 15.96 -7.52 2.92
N HIS A 393 15.65 -7.56 1.62
CA HIS A 393 14.30 -7.36 1.12
C HIS A 393 13.33 -8.47 1.57
N GLU A 394 13.77 -9.72 1.63
CA GLU A 394 12.98 -10.80 2.21
C GLU A 394 12.72 -10.58 3.70
N LEU A 395 13.69 -10.06 4.45
CA LEU A 395 13.49 -9.68 5.86
C LEU A 395 12.46 -8.55 6.02
N ILE A 396 12.52 -7.52 5.18
CA ILE A 396 11.52 -6.42 5.18
C ILE A 396 10.12 -6.98 4.91
N ALA A 397 10.00 -7.87 3.91
CA ALA A 397 8.74 -8.53 3.61
C ALA A 397 8.25 -9.41 4.77
N ASP A 398 9.12 -10.21 5.38
CA ASP A 398 8.79 -11.08 6.53
C ASP A 398 8.23 -10.29 7.72
N VAL A 399 8.80 -9.13 8.04
CA VAL A 399 8.32 -8.24 9.11
C VAL A 399 6.92 -7.71 8.80
N LEU A 400 6.72 -7.19 7.57
CA LEU A 400 5.43 -6.69 7.13
C LEU A 400 4.35 -7.79 7.11
N ILE A 401 4.70 -8.95 6.57
CA ILE A 401 3.81 -10.12 6.50
C ILE A 401 3.46 -10.59 7.90
N SER A 402 4.43 -10.72 8.82
CA SER A 402 4.17 -11.13 10.21
C SER A 402 3.22 -10.17 10.94
N TYR A 403 3.38 -8.86 10.72
CA TYR A 403 2.42 -7.88 11.22
C TYR A 403 1.02 -8.11 10.64
N MET A 404 0.90 -8.25 9.32
CA MET A 404 -0.39 -8.47 8.67
C MET A 404 -1.05 -9.79 9.08
N MET A 405 -0.30 -10.87 9.25
CA MET A 405 -0.79 -12.14 9.81
C MET A 405 -1.43 -11.93 11.18
N SER A 406 -0.80 -11.14 12.05
CA SER A 406 -1.37 -10.81 13.37
C SER A 406 -2.67 -10.03 13.27
N GLN A 407 -2.74 -9.06 12.37
CA GLN A 407 -3.96 -8.30 12.14
C GLN A 407 -5.07 -9.19 11.53
N ILE A 408 -4.73 -10.12 10.64
CA ILE A 408 -5.69 -11.06 10.03
C ILE A 408 -6.26 -12.02 11.07
N CYS A 409 -5.42 -12.63 11.91
CA CYS A 409 -5.89 -13.55 12.94
C CYS A 409 -6.76 -12.83 13.99
N SER A 410 -6.37 -11.63 14.44
CA SER A 410 -7.18 -10.82 15.36
C SER A 410 -8.49 -10.35 14.73
N GLY A 411 -8.46 -9.92 13.47
CA GLY A 411 -9.64 -9.52 12.71
C GLY A 411 -10.63 -10.67 12.52
N TRP A 412 -10.14 -11.85 12.16
CA TRP A 412 -10.97 -13.05 12.04
C TRP A 412 -11.62 -13.43 13.38
N SER A 413 -10.83 -13.43 14.46
CA SER A 413 -11.34 -13.73 15.81
C SER A 413 -12.47 -12.76 16.20
N THR A 414 -12.33 -11.48 15.87
CA THR A 414 -13.33 -10.44 16.14
C THR A 414 -14.60 -10.65 15.31
N LEU A 415 -14.47 -10.93 14.01
CA LEU A 415 -15.63 -11.20 13.13
C LEU A 415 -16.43 -12.44 13.58
N GLN A 416 -15.78 -13.43 14.18
CA GLN A 416 -16.44 -14.62 14.72
C GLN A 416 -16.95 -14.44 16.17
N GLY A 417 -16.68 -13.29 16.80
CA GLY A 417 -17.07 -13.01 18.18
C GLY A 417 -16.23 -13.72 19.24
N TYR A 418 -15.04 -14.22 18.88
CA TYR A 418 -14.09 -14.87 19.79
C TYR A 418 -13.01 -13.92 20.31
N GLY A 419 -12.82 -12.77 19.67
CA GLY A 419 -11.81 -11.77 19.98
C GLY A 419 -12.40 -10.37 20.12
N PHE A 420 -11.74 -9.54 20.93
CA PHE A 420 -12.16 -8.16 21.19
C PHE A 420 -10.96 -7.19 21.12
N ASP A 421 -9.82 -7.64 20.61
CA ASP A 421 -8.56 -6.90 20.60
C ASP A 421 -8.51 -5.84 19.50
N VAL A 422 -9.36 -5.95 18.47
CA VAL A 422 -9.40 -5.05 17.31
C VAL A 422 -10.84 -4.62 17.01
N PRO A 423 -11.06 -3.43 16.41
CA PRO A 423 -12.41 -2.94 16.15
C PRO A 423 -13.12 -3.69 15.02
N ASP A 424 -14.41 -4.00 15.22
CA ASP A 424 -15.33 -4.42 14.16
C ASP A 424 -15.93 -3.21 13.45
N LEU A 425 -15.46 -2.94 12.23
CA LEU A 425 -15.90 -1.79 11.44
C LEU A 425 -17.01 -2.15 10.44
N GLY A 426 -17.30 -3.45 10.26
CA GLY A 426 -18.20 -3.95 9.23
C GLY A 426 -17.61 -3.83 7.81
N VAL A 427 -18.30 -4.42 6.83
CA VAL A 427 -17.89 -4.39 5.42
C VAL A 427 -18.55 -3.21 4.70
N GLU A 428 -17.77 -2.44 3.93
CA GLU A 428 -18.28 -1.42 3.01
C GLU A 428 -19.19 -2.07 1.95
N GLY A 429 -20.51 -2.09 2.22
CA GLY A 429 -21.52 -2.78 1.41
C GLY A 429 -22.87 -2.93 2.10
N ASP A 430 -22.88 -2.88 3.45
CA ASP A 430 -24.09 -3.00 4.27
C ASP A 430 -25.14 -1.88 4.04
N GLY A 431 -24.79 -0.82 3.30
CA GLY A 431 -25.71 0.23 2.88
C GLY A 431 -26.60 -0.11 1.68
N THR A 432 -26.28 -1.16 0.89
CA THR A 432 -27.01 -1.44 -0.37
C THR A 432 -27.41 -2.90 -0.59
N SER A 433 -26.94 -3.85 0.22
CA SER A 433 -27.42 -5.24 0.16
C SER A 433 -28.12 -5.61 1.46
N SER A 434 -29.45 -5.67 1.41
CA SER A 434 -30.28 -6.38 2.39
C SER A 434 -30.04 -7.90 2.28
N GLY A 435 -28.85 -8.34 2.68
CA GLY A 435 -28.50 -9.73 3.01
C GLY A 435 -28.19 -9.81 4.50
N PRO A 436 -28.44 -10.94 5.16
CA PRO A 436 -28.37 -11.00 6.62
C PRO A 436 -26.93 -10.76 7.07
N SER A 437 -26.73 -9.77 7.95
CA SER A 437 -25.58 -9.77 8.86
C SER A 437 -25.49 -11.16 9.47
N LEU A 438 -24.34 -11.80 9.30
CA LEU A 438 -24.05 -13.17 9.74
C LEU A 438 -24.18 -13.34 11.26
N LEU A 439 -24.35 -12.25 12.01
CA LEU A 439 -24.62 -12.21 13.43
C LEU A 439 -25.86 -11.36 13.74
N GLY A 440 -27.03 -11.98 13.71
CA GLY A 440 -28.10 -11.76 14.69
C GLY A 440 -28.70 -10.35 14.87
N GLY A 441 -28.55 -9.42 13.93
CA GLY A 441 -29.28 -8.15 13.93
C GLY A 441 -30.55 -8.25 13.10
N VAL A 442 -31.71 -7.97 13.70
CA VAL A 442 -33.01 -7.93 13.01
C VAL A 442 -32.97 -6.88 11.88
N GLY A 443 -32.65 -7.32 10.67
CA GLY A 443 -32.67 -6.51 9.46
C GLY A 443 -34.09 -5.99 9.21
N LEU A 444 -34.25 -4.67 9.35
CA LEU A 444 -35.50 -3.93 9.16
C LEU A 444 -36.01 -4.11 7.71
N ARG A 445 -36.96 -5.03 7.49
CA ARG A 445 -37.74 -5.05 6.25
C ARG A 445 -38.72 -3.88 6.24
N LYS A 446 -38.61 -3.01 5.24
CA LYS A 446 -39.62 -1.99 4.93
C LYS A 446 -40.96 -2.68 4.63
N GLY A 447 -41.92 -2.60 5.57
CA GLY A 447 -43.29 -3.11 5.41
C GLY A 447 -43.76 -4.15 6.43
N ILE A 448 -43.01 -4.45 7.49
CA ILE A 448 -43.51 -5.28 8.60
C ILE A 448 -44.32 -4.40 9.58
N PRO A 449 -45.53 -4.82 10.02
CA PRO A 449 -46.30 -4.07 11.02
C PRO A 449 -45.53 -4.00 12.35
N GLY A 450 -45.16 -2.78 12.78
CA GLY A 450 -44.51 -2.55 14.08
C GLY A 450 -43.29 -1.61 14.08
N GLN A 451 -42.77 -1.19 12.92
CA GLN A 451 -41.64 -0.24 12.85
C GLN A 451 -42.07 1.21 13.09
N GLN A 452 -41.40 1.89 14.02
CA GLN A 452 -41.56 3.32 14.28
C GLN A 452 -40.58 4.13 13.42
N LYS A 453 -40.92 5.39 13.16
CA LYS A 453 -40.28 6.27 12.15
C LYS A 453 -38.87 6.78 12.53
N GLY A 454 -38.12 6.03 13.36
CA GLY A 454 -36.78 6.38 13.84
C GLY A 454 -35.79 5.20 13.94
N ASP A 455 -36.21 3.96 13.68
CA ASP A 455 -35.34 2.77 13.80
C ASP A 455 -34.19 2.75 12.77
N GLY A 456 -34.32 3.50 11.66
CA GLY A 456 -33.25 3.68 10.66
C GLY A 456 -32.16 4.66 11.10
N ASP A 457 -32.48 5.63 11.97
CA ASP A 457 -31.53 6.64 12.45
C ASP A 457 -30.52 6.03 13.43
N SER A 458 -30.93 5.00 14.19
CA SER A 458 -30.05 4.28 15.12
C SER A 458 -28.97 3.46 14.40
N ALA A 459 -29.28 2.84 13.26
CA ALA A 459 -28.31 2.08 12.47
C ALA A 459 -27.29 3.01 11.79
N THR A 460 -27.73 4.16 11.28
CA THR A 460 -26.81 5.19 10.74
C THR A 460 -25.93 5.80 11.81
N ASN A 461 -26.44 6.03 13.02
CA ASN A 461 -25.64 6.53 14.14
C ASN A 461 -24.59 5.50 14.60
N ALA A 462 -24.96 4.22 14.69
CA ALA A 462 -24.03 3.16 15.06
C ALA A 462 -22.90 2.96 14.02
N LEU A 463 -23.20 3.06 12.73
CA LEU A 463 -22.17 3.06 11.68
C LEU A 463 -21.29 4.31 11.75
N THR A 464 -21.88 5.48 11.96
CA THR A 464 -21.14 6.75 12.09
C THR A 464 -20.18 6.72 13.29
N ASP A 465 -20.59 6.11 14.40
CA ASP A 465 -19.75 5.88 15.58
C ASP A 465 -18.63 4.87 15.31
N ARG A 466 -18.89 3.78 14.54
CA ARG A 466 -17.82 2.83 14.16
C ARG A 466 -16.73 3.50 13.32
N PHE A 467 -17.11 4.37 12.38
CA PHE A 467 -16.17 5.10 11.53
C PHE A 467 -15.59 6.35 12.19
N SER A 468 -16.05 6.76 13.38
CA SER A 468 -15.49 7.93 14.07
C SER A 468 -14.02 7.70 14.46
N ALA A 469 -13.64 6.45 14.75
CA ALA A 469 -12.26 6.05 15.03
C ALA A 469 -11.31 6.25 13.83
N LEU A 470 -11.84 6.38 12.61
CA LEU A 470 -11.03 6.62 11.42
C LEU A 470 -10.81 8.11 11.15
N ARG A 471 -11.45 9.02 11.90
CA ARG A 471 -11.35 10.46 11.63
C ARG A 471 -9.95 10.97 11.96
N VAL A 472 -9.39 11.72 11.01
CA VAL A 472 -8.13 12.42 11.21
C VAL A 472 -8.37 13.63 12.13
N PRO A 473 -7.53 13.86 13.15
CA PRO A 473 -7.66 15.03 14.02
C PRO A 473 -7.66 16.33 13.19
N PRO A 474 -8.55 17.31 13.46
CA PRO A 474 -8.58 18.59 12.75
C PRO A 474 -7.52 19.57 13.31
N MET A 475 -6.30 19.07 13.49
CA MET A 475 -5.12 19.78 13.97
C MET A 475 -3.87 18.97 13.61
N ARG A 476 -2.72 19.64 13.57
CA ARG A 476 -1.40 19.05 13.39
C ARG A 476 -0.64 18.89 14.70
N LEU A 477 0.43 18.10 14.67
CA LEU A 477 1.31 17.81 15.79
C LEU A 477 1.87 19.09 16.45
N GLY A 478 2.19 20.10 15.63
CA GLY A 478 2.71 21.39 16.09
C GLY A 478 1.66 22.42 16.53
N ASP A 479 0.38 22.17 16.29
CA ASP A 479 -0.69 23.15 16.54
C ASP A 479 -0.96 23.30 18.04
N ARG A 480 -1.28 24.54 18.44
CA ARG A 480 -1.68 24.86 19.82
C ARG A 480 -3.20 25.03 19.89
N PRO A 481 -3.80 24.99 21.10
CA PRO A 481 -5.26 25.13 21.24
C PRO A 481 -5.89 26.36 20.57
N ASN A 482 -5.15 27.47 20.47
CA ASN A 482 -5.61 28.69 19.80
C ASN A 482 -5.61 28.57 18.26
N ASP A 483 -4.77 27.71 17.70
CA ASP A 483 -4.62 27.52 16.25
C ASP A 483 -5.78 26.69 15.69
N ILE A 484 -6.37 25.80 16.49
CA ILE A 484 -7.45 24.89 16.12
C ILE A 484 -8.68 25.63 15.57
N GLN A 485 -9.02 26.80 16.12
CA GLN A 485 -10.19 27.57 15.66
C GLN A 485 -10.06 28.06 14.21
N HIS A 486 -8.83 28.21 13.73
CA HIS A 486 -8.51 28.69 12.38
C HIS A 486 -7.86 27.60 11.54
N PHE A 487 -7.90 26.34 12.00
CA PHE A 487 -7.31 25.21 11.28
C PHE A 487 -7.89 25.12 9.87
N ARG A 488 -7.00 25.01 8.89
CA ARG A 488 -7.33 24.78 7.49
C ARG A 488 -6.55 23.59 7.02
N GLU A 489 -7.24 22.65 6.39
CA GLU A 489 -6.61 21.47 5.82
C GLU A 489 -5.65 21.90 4.71
N ILE A 490 -4.46 21.31 4.71
CA ILE A 490 -3.44 21.60 3.71
C ILE A 490 -3.68 20.67 2.53
N GLU A 491 -3.96 21.25 1.36
CA GLU A 491 -4.03 20.52 0.09
C GLU A 491 -2.70 20.70 -0.65
N PRO A 492 -1.78 19.72 -0.59
CA PRO A 492 -0.51 19.82 -1.30
C PRO A 492 -0.73 19.87 -2.81
N PHE A 493 0.05 20.72 -3.49
CA PHE A 493 0.02 20.84 -4.94
C PHE A 493 1.43 20.64 -5.49
N CYS A 494 1.58 19.69 -6.40
CA CYS A 494 2.83 19.39 -7.08
C CYS A 494 2.67 19.46 -8.59
N VAL A 495 3.76 19.87 -9.25
CA VAL A 495 3.88 19.84 -10.70
C VAL A 495 5.23 19.26 -11.04
N ALA A 496 5.25 18.17 -11.80
CA ALA A 496 6.49 17.50 -12.19
C ALA A 496 6.63 17.46 -13.71
N ALA A 497 7.85 17.71 -14.20
CA ALA A 497 8.16 17.60 -15.63
C ALA A 497 8.22 16.14 -16.12
N SER A 498 8.32 15.20 -15.17
CA SER A 498 8.37 13.75 -15.36
C SER A 498 7.05 13.05 -15.03
N ASP A 499 5.98 13.79 -14.73
CA ASP A 499 4.67 13.19 -14.50
C ASP A 499 4.17 12.49 -15.78
N LEU A 500 3.84 11.20 -15.66
CA LEU A 500 3.33 10.38 -16.75
C LEU A 500 1.83 10.62 -17.00
N ILE A 501 1.09 11.03 -15.97
CA ILE A 501 -0.36 11.19 -15.99
C ILE A 501 -0.72 12.61 -16.46
N ASN A 502 -0.11 13.62 -15.84
CA ASN A 502 -0.38 15.03 -16.16
C ASN A 502 0.92 15.84 -16.36
N PRO A 503 1.72 15.52 -17.40
CA PRO A 503 2.97 16.22 -17.67
C PRO A 503 2.73 17.71 -17.93
N LEU A 504 3.73 18.53 -17.55
CA LEU A 504 3.77 19.95 -17.90
C LEU A 504 3.53 20.18 -19.41
N PRO A 505 2.64 21.13 -19.79
CA PRO A 505 2.35 21.42 -21.19
C PRO A 505 3.61 21.77 -22.00
N ARG A 506 3.77 21.15 -23.18
CA ARG A 506 4.93 21.39 -24.06
C ARG A 506 5.08 22.86 -24.47
N SER A 507 3.98 23.61 -24.51
CA SER A 507 3.95 25.03 -24.84
C SER A 507 4.77 25.89 -23.87
N LEU A 508 4.89 25.49 -22.61
CA LEU A 508 5.69 26.21 -21.60
C LEU A 508 7.19 26.23 -21.95
N PHE A 509 7.65 25.25 -22.72
CA PHE A 509 9.07 25.09 -23.03
C PHE A 509 9.47 25.73 -24.36
N TYR A 510 8.52 26.08 -25.23
CA TYR A 510 8.83 26.67 -26.53
C TYR A 510 9.45 28.06 -26.37
N GLY A 511 10.68 28.25 -26.86
CA GLY A 511 11.42 29.52 -26.72
C GLY A 511 11.94 29.82 -25.32
N SER A 512 11.78 28.89 -24.36
CA SER A 512 12.26 29.05 -22.98
C SER A 512 13.77 28.84 -22.81
N GLY A 513 14.41 28.19 -23.78
CA GLY A 513 15.79 27.71 -23.69
C GLY A 513 15.99 26.49 -22.79
N TRP A 514 14.91 25.91 -22.26
CA TRP A 514 14.90 24.64 -21.54
C TRP A 514 14.54 23.49 -22.47
N GLN A 515 15.34 22.43 -22.46
CA GLN A 515 15.19 21.26 -23.30
C GLN A 515 14.87 20.01 -22.48
N ILE A 516 14.25 19.03 -23.14
CA ILE A 516 13.95 17.73 -22.55
C ILE A 516 15.20 16.86 -22.62
N TYR A 517 15.63 16.37 -21.47
CA TYR A 517 16.66 15.34 -21.40
C TYR A 517 15.99 13.95 -21.34
N HIS A 518 16.36 13.10 -22.29
CA HIS A 518 16.00 11.68 -22.27
C HIS A 518 17.26 10.85 -22.02
N PRO A 519 17.32 10.10 -20.91
CA PRO A 519 18.42 9.18 -20.66
C PRO A 519 18.49 8.14 -21.78
N PRO A 520 19.68 7.84 -22.33
CA PRO A 520 19.82 6.81 -23.36
C PRO A 520 19.53 5.41 -22.79
N LYS A 521 18.71 4.63 -23.51
CA LYS A 521 18.40 3.24 -23.15
C LYS A 521 19.66 2.37 -23.23
N GLY A 522 20.20 1.97 -22.08
CA GLY A 522 21.30 1.00 -21.98
C GLY A 522 22.71 1.58 -21.92
N ALA A 523 22.90 2.81 -21.39
CA ALA A 523 24.22 3.34 -21.07
C ALA A 523 25.04 2.37 -20.21
N VAL A 524 26.25 2.05 -20.69
CA VAL A 524 27.16 1.03 -20.15
C VAL A 524 27.95 1.56 -18.94
N ASN A 525 27.84 0.83 -17.83
CA ASN A 525 28.76 0.53 -16.71
C ASN A 525 29.90 1.44 -16.21
N GLU A 526 30.32 2.52 -16.87
CA GLU A 526 31.44 3.34 -16.33
C GLU A 526 30.99 4.43 -15.34
N ASP A 527 29.69 4.75 -15.31
CA ASP A 527 29.08 5.81 -14.49
C ASP A 527 27.78 5.31 -13.79
N ARG A 528 27.79 4.08 -13.21
CA ARG A 528 26.57 3.48 -12.58
C ARG A 528 25.87 4.42 -11.58
N HIS A 529 26.61 5.26 -10.86
CA HIS A 529 26.08 6.19 -9.86
C HIS A 529 25.44 7.44 -10.47
N TYR A 530 25.99 7.93 -11.58
CA TYR A 530 25.48 9.11 -12.30
C TYR A 530 24.21 8.76 -13.08
N TRP A 531 24.13 7.57 -13.71
CA TRP A 531 23.02 7.23 -14.61
C TRP A 531 21.84 6.50 -13.95
N GLN A 532 22.00 5.83 -12.81
CA GLN A 532 20.87 5.14 -12.13
C GLN A 532 19.75 6.09 -11.68
N VAL A 533 20.09 7.33 -11.32
CA VAL A 533 19.10 8.38 -11.02
C VAL A 533 18.40 8.85 -12.30
N PHE A 534 19.03 8.71 -13.47
CA PHE A 534 18.48 9.20 -14.73
C PHE A 534 17.59 8.20 -15.43
N PHE A 535 17.86 6.90 -15.36
CA PHE A 535 17.20 5.88 -16.19
C PHE A 535 15.67 5.83 -16.15
N LEU A 536 15.03 6.38 -15.11
CA LEU A 536 13.57 6.43 -14.97
C LEU A 536 12.93 7.83 -15.14
N TYR A 537 13.73 8.88 -15.35
CA TYR A 537 13.26 10.26 -15.20
C TYR A 537 13.48 11.10 -16.45
N ILE A 538 12.47 11.93 -16.77
CA ILE A 538 12.58 12.94 -17.81
C ILE A 538 12.98 14.26 -17.17
N PHE A 539 14.28 14.55 -17.19
CA PHE A 539 14.80 15.83 -16.70
C PHE A 539 14.61 16.96 -17.70
N ARG A 540 14.70 18.19 -17.21
CA ARG A 540 14.80 19.40 -18.04
C ARG A 540 16.14 20.06 -17.73
N TYR A 541 16.82 20.50 -18.78
CA TYR A 541 18.10 21.18 -18.66
C TYR A 541 18.14 22.41 -19.55
N ALA A 542 19.02 23.34 -19.21
CA ALA A 542 19.29 24.54 -19.99
C ALA A 542 20.81 24.76 -20.02
N GLU A 543 21.35 25.03 -21.21
CA GLU A 543 22.78 25.35 -21.39
C GLU A 543 23.04 26.86 -21.45
N GLN A 544 22.01 27.64 -21.78
CA GLN A 544 22.14 29.08 -21.98
C GLN A 544 21.80 29.86 -20.69
N PRO A 545 22.63 30.82 -20.26
CA PRO A 545 22.38 31.63 -19.05
C PRO A 545 21.09 32.47 -19.09
N THR A 546 20.55 32.72 -20.27
CA THR A 546 19.32 33.51 -20.48
C THR A 546 18.06 32.68 -20.52
N SER A 547 18.15 31.35 -20.40
CA SER A 547 17.00 30.46 -20.41
C SER A 547 16.07 30.75 -19.23
N ARG A 548 14.78 30.94 -19.51
CA ARG A 548 13.77 31.29 -18.50
C ARG A 548 12.52 30.45 -18.71
N LEU A 549 12.03 29.87 -17.62
CA LEU A 549 10.80 29.09 -17.57
C LEU A 549 9.84 29.72 -16.55
N ARG A 550 8.53 29.72 -16.85
CA ARG A 550 7.47 30.11 -15.92
C ARG A 550 6.51 28.94 -15.76
N ILE A 551 6.35 28.46 -14.54
CA ILE A 551 5.49 27.31 -14.21
C ILE A 551 4.25 27.86 -13.48
N PRO A 552 3.03 27.60 -13.97
CA PRO A 552 1.82 27.98 -13.25
C PRO A 552 1.61 27.06 -12.05
N LEU A 553 1.40 27.65 -10.87
CA LEU A 553 1.08 26.93 -9.63
C LEU A 553 -0.30 27.38 -9.10
N LYS A 554 -1.03 26.48 -8.46
CA LYS A 554 -2.31 26.78 -7.79
C LYS A 554 -2.11 26.72 -6.29
N LEU A 555 -1.94 27.87 -5.65
CA LEU A 555 -1.60 27.95 -4.23
C LEU A 555 -2.50 28.98 -3.55
N GLY A 556 -2.99 28.66 -2.35
CA GLY A 556 -3.78 29.58 -1.51
C GLY A 556 -2.93 30.29 -0.45
N ALA A 557 -1.97 29.58 0.13
CA ALA A 557 -0.98 30.02 1.11
C ALA A 557 0.09 28.93 1.28
N GLY A 558 1.22 29.25 1.90
CA GLY A 558 2.27 28.29 2.24
C GLY A 558 3.58 28.53 1.50
N ASP A 559 4.43 27.50 1.50
CA ASP A 559 5.77 27.54 0.92
C ASP A 559 5.81 26.95 -0.49
N VAL A 560 6.77 27.41 -1.29
CA VAL A 560 7.01 26.90 -2.65
C VAL A 560 8.41 26.28 -2.72
N GLY A 561 8.45 24.96 -2.82
CA GLY A 561 9.66 24.19 -3.07
C GLY A 561 9.92 23.96 -4.55
N ILE A 562 11.18 23.79 -4.92
CA ILE A 562 11.61 23.34 -6.25
C ILE A 562 12.61 22.22 -6.03
N TYR A 563 12.31 21.04 -6.56
CA TYR A 563 13.23 19.92 -6.59
C TYR A 563 14.14 20.02 -7.82
N PHE A 564 15.45 19.97 -7.62
CA PHE A 564 16.45 20.07 -8.68
C PHE A 564 17.65 19.17 -8.41
N LEU A 565 18.54 19.04 -9.39
CA LEU A 565 19.75 18.22 -9.25
C LEU A 565 20.91 19.07 -8.75
N GLN A 566 21.62 18.55 -7.77
CA GLN A 566 22.93 19.02 -7.35
C GLN A 566 24.00 18.03 -7.75
N SER A 567 25.14 18.53 -8.19
CA SER A 567 26.27 17.77 -8.69
C SER A 567 27.55 18.14 -7.93
N PRO A 568 28.50 17.19 -7.78
CA PRO A 568 29.78 17.44 -7.16
C PRO A 568 30.61 18.53 -7.88
N VAL A 569 31.61 19.05 -7.17
CA VAL A 569 32.45 20.18 -7.61
C VAL A 569 33.28 19.85 -8.87
N ASP A 570 33.58 18.58 -9.10
CA ASP A 570 34.30 18.08 -10.29
C ASP A 570 33.43 18.10 -11.57
N LYS A 571 32.09 18.04 -11.42
CA LYS A 571 31.11 18.10 -12.51
C LYS A 571 30.11 19.24 -12.27
N PRO A 572 30.52 20.52 -12.35
CA PRO A 572 29.68 21.63 -11.92
C PRO A 572 28.43 21.80 -12.82
N LEU A 573 27.31 22.15 -12.19
CA LEU A 573 26.05 22.51 -12.87
C LEU A 573 25.76 24.01 -12.73
N GLY A 574 24.83 24.49 -13.55
CA GLY A 574 24.41 25.89 -13.54
C GLY A 574 23.73 26.32 -12.25
N THR A 575 23.71 27.64 -12.01
CA THR A 575 22.91 28.26 -10.94
C THR A 575 21.66 28.89 -11.55
N VAL A 576 20.50 28.64 -10.94
CA VAL A 576 19.22 29.20 -11.38
C VAL A 576 18.68 30.14 -10.31
N LYS A 577 18.06 31.23 -10.73
CA LYS A 577 17.38 32.17 -9.84
C LYS A 577 15.86 31.96 -9.95
N CYS A 578 15.21 31.70 -8.82
CA CYS A 578 13.78 31.36 -8.75
C CYS A 578 13.03 32.38 -7.90
N TRP A 579 11.83 32.77 -8.32
CA TRP A 579 10.95 33.66 -7.57
C TRP A 579 9.48 33.36 -7.89
N VAL A 580 8.60 33.66 -6.94
CA VAL A 580 7.16 33.45 -7.02
C VAL A 580 6.47 34.78 -7.34
N ASP A 581 5.40 34.76 -8.14
CA ASP A 581 4.55 35.92 -8.46
C ASP A 581 5.30 37.20 -8.89
N ASP A 582 6.30 37.04 -9.75
CA ASP A 582 7.12 38.13 -10.28
C ASP A 582 7.87 38.96 -9.19
N ASN A 583 7.97 38.44 -7.96
CA ASN A 583 8.75 39.00 -6.85
C ASN A 583 10.26 38.78 -7.03
N SER A 584 10.84 39.41 -8.05
CA SER A 584 12.28 39.31 -8.34
C SER A 584 13.20 39.78 -7.19
N PRO A 585 12.85 40.77 -6.34
CA PRO A 585 13.67 41.11 -5.17
C PRO A 585 13.72 39.99 -4.13
N GLY A 586 12.67 39.19 -4.01
CA GLY A 586 12.58 38.05 -3.09
C GLY A 586 13.19 36.76 -3.62
N ALA A 587 13.81 36.79 -4.80
CA ALA A 587 14.31 35.59 -5.46
C ALA A 587 15.35 34.81 -4.63
N ARG A 588 15.37 33.50 -4.82
CA ARG A 588 16.34 32.57 -4.24
C ARG A 588 17.23 32.00 -5.32
N GLU A 589 18.50 31.77 -4.99
CA GLU A 589 19.47 31.13 -5.87
C GLU A 589 19.54 29.64 -5.57
N LEU A 590 19.31 28.82 -6.59
CA LEU A 590 19.43 27.37 -6.57
C LEU A 590 20.76 27.01 -7.23
N LYS A 591 21.72 26.58 -6.42
CA LYS A 591 23.07 26.22 -6.89
C LYS A 591 23.08 24.75 -7.30
N GLY A 592 23.28 24.48 -8.58
CA GLY A 592 23.41 23.10 -9.05
C GLY A 592 24.72 22.42 -8.65
N THR A 593 25.68 23.14 -8.07
CA THR A 593 26.94 22.58 -7.55
C THR A 593 26.96 22.63 -6.04
N ALA A 594 27.27 21.49 -5.41
CA ALA A 594 27.35 21.32 -3.97
C ALA A 594 28.51 20.39 -3.57
N GLU A 595 28.86 20.37 -2.28
CA GLU A 595 29.83 19.42 -1.70
C GLU A 595 29.14 18.07 -1.47
N VAL A 596 28.88 17.37 -2.56
CA VAL A 596 28.26 16.03 -2.57
C VAL A 596 29.25 15.05 -3.21
N GLU A 597 29.17 13.77 -2.85
CA GLU A 597 30.02 12.73 -3.48
C GLU A 597 29.51 12.35 -4.87
N ASP A 598 28.19 12.36 -5.04
CA ASP A 598 27.48 11.99 -6.27
C ASP A 598 26.36 12.99 -6.58
N VAL A 599 25.83 12.94 -7.79
CA VAL A 599 24.62 13.71 -8.15
C VAL A 599 23.44 13.27 -7.28
N ILE A 600 22.81 14.24 -6.63
CA ILE A 600 21.63 14.06 -5.79
C ILE A 600 20.47 14.93 -6.26
N ALA A 601 19.25 14.48 -5.99
CA ALA A 601 18.07 15.33 -6.07
C ALA A 601 17.90 16.03 -4.72
N THR A 602 17.62 17.34 -4.74
CA THR A 602 17.42 18.18 -3.56
C THR A 602 16.16 19.01 -3.70
#